data_AF-A0A959V2W8-F1
#
_entry.id   AF-A0A959V2W8-F1
#
_cell.length_a   1.000
_cell.length_b   1.000
_cell.length_c   1.000
_cell.angle_alpha   90.00
_cell.angle_beta   90.00
_cell.angle_gamma   90.00
#
_symmetry.space_group_name_H-M   'P 1'
#
loop_
_entity.id
_entity.type
_entity.pdbx_description
1 polymer ?
#
loop_
_entity_poly.entity_id
_entity_poly.type
_entity_poly.pdbx_seq_one_letter_code
_entity_poly.pdbx_strand_id
1 'polypeptide(L)'
;GILDIAMAGTSATLLARKWESALLVNVDNGTLQRLLDDPEAMKAIEKIEGWRALGDNIIETIINKSEKLKKLKDKAKGKDLTKKEKKELTDAEKEYKSKRKLVQEKLIKFATRIPAFMYLTDFRENTLQDVITKLEPDLFQTVTGLTVKDFHLLVKLKVFNTEQMNQAVFAFRRYEDASLRYTGIDSHEGLRHYGLYDTVVAKEDEGEYQ
;
A
#
# COMPACT_ATOMS: atom_id res chain seq x y z
N GLY A 1 16.40 -16.45 14.91
CA GLY A 1 17.58 -15.55 14.94
C GLY A 1 17.28 -14.16 15.49
N ILE A 2 18.20 -13.20 15.33
CA ILE A 2 18.05 -11.79 15.80
C ILE A 2 16.77 -11.13 15.25
N LEU A 3 16.32 -11.53 14.05
CA LEU A 3 15.06 -11.10 13.47
C LEU A 3 13.82 -11.64 14.21
N ASP A 4 13.87 -12.84 14.79
CA ASP A 4 12.78 -13.38 15.61
C ASP A 4 12.69 -12.67 16.97
N ILE A 5 13.83 -12.34 17.57
CA ILE A 5 13.89 -11.58 18.84
C ILE A 5 13.35 -10.16 18.65
N ALA A 6 13.61 -9.53 17.49
CA ALA A 6 13.06 -8.22 17.16
C ALA A 6 11.54 -8.23 16.90
N MET A 7 10.98 -9.37 16.44
CA MET A 7 9.57 -9.48 16.08
C MET A 7 8.69 -10.19 17.11
N ALA A 8 9.26 -10.94 18.06
CA ALA A 8 8.56 -11.62 19.17
C ALA A 8 7.77 -10.67 20.09
N GLY A 9 7.94 -9.35 19.95
CA GLY A 9 7.16 -8.31 20.65
C GLY A 9 6.16 -7.54 19.78
N THR A 10 5.95 -7.91 18.51
CA THR A 10 5.07 -7.15 17.61
C THR A 10 3.60 -7.47 17.89
N SER A 11 2.85 -6.54 18.47
CA SER A 11 1.42 -6.73 18.73
C SER A 11 0.59 -6.67 17.44
N ALA A 12 -0.60 -7.27 17.44
CA ALA A 12 -1.60 -7.14 16.37
C ALA A 12 -1.84 -5.67 15.99
N THR A 13 -1.84 -4.76 16.98
CA THR A 13 -1.99 -3.32 16.78
C THR A 13 -0.84 -2.71 15.96
N LEU A 14 0.40 -3.14 16.17
CA LEU A 14 1.55 -2.67 15.39
C LEU A 14 1.53 -3.19 13.95
N LEU A 15 0.99 -4.40 13.74
CA LEU A 15 0.81 -4.96 12.40
C LEU A 15 -0.29 -4.26 11.63
N ALA A 16 -1.43 -3.97 12.27
CA ALA A 16 -2.49 -3.15 11.68
C ALA A 16 -1.94 -1.79 11.23
N ARG A 17 -1.12 -1.15 12.07
CA ARG A 17 -0.45 0.11 11.73
C ARG A 17 0.50 0.04 10.53
N LYS A 18 1.12 -1.12 10.25
CA LYS A 18 1.93 -1.29 9.04
C LYS A 18 1.07 -1.19 7.78
N TRP A 19 -0.14 -1.75 7.80
CA TRP A 19 -1.10 -1.70 6.70
C TRP A 19 -1.80 -0.34 6.55
N GLU A 20 -1.77 0.48 7.59
CA GLU A 20 -2.22 1.88 7.56
C GLU A 20 -1.11 2.86 7.12
N SER A 21 0.10 2.37 6.83
CA SER A 21 1.24 3.22 6.52
C SER A 21 1.06 3.95 5.19
N ALA A 22 1.30 5.26 5.21
CA ALA A 22 1.40 6.11 4.03
C ALA A 22 2.50 5.68 3.05
N LEU A 23 3.49 4.90 3.50
CA LEU A 23 4.58 4.40 2.66
C LEU A 23 4.16 3.24 1.74
N LEU A 24 3.02 2.59 2.02
CA LEU A 24 2.51 1.52 1.16
C LEU A 24 2.02 2.03 -0.19
N VAL A 25 1.74 3.33 -0.31
CA VAL A 25 1.12 3.91 -1.50
C VAL A 25 1.88 5.15 -1.95
N ASN A 26 2.11 5.26 -3.25
CA ASN A 26 2.75 6.43 -3.85
C ASN A 26 1.69 7.34 -4.46
N VAL A 27 1.68 8.59 -3.99
CA VAL A 27 0.80 9.65 -4.48
C VAL A 27 1.59 10.86 -4.98
N ASP A 28 2.87 10.69 -5.30
CA ASP A 28 3.67 11.76 -5.93
C ASP A 28 3.13 12.13 -7.31
N ASN A 29 3.47 13.33 -7.76
CA ASN A 29 2.93 13.86 -9.01
C ASN A 29 3.27 12.99 -10.22
N GLY A 30 4.44 12.34 -10.24
CA GLY A 30 4.81 11.45 -11.34
C GLY A 30 3.90 10.23 -11.37
N THR A 31 3.62 9.63 -10.21
CA THR A 31 2.68 8.51 -10.08
C THR A 31 1.25 8.92 -10.42
N LEU A 32 0.79 10.06 -9.91
CA LEU A 32 -0.54 10.59 -10.21
C LEU A 32 -0.71 10.94 -11.69
N GLN A 33 0.33 11.47 -12.34
CA GLN A 33 0.31 11.76 -13.78
C GLN A 33 0.20 10.48 -14.61
N ARG A 34 1.05 9.48 -14.32
CA ARG A 34 0.98 8.17 -15.02
C ARG A 34 -0.40 7.52 -14.88
N LEU A 35 -1.05 7.71 -13.73
CA LEU A 35 -2.38 7.20 -13.51
C LEU A 35 -3.46 7.97 -14.30
N LEU A 36 -3.36 9.30 -14.35
CA LEU A 36 -4.26 10.14 -15.14
C LEU A 36 -4.14 9.86 -16.64
N ASP A 37 -2.92 9.56 -17.11
CA ASP A 37 -2.63 9.27 -18.52
C ASP A 37 -3.09 7.86 -18.96
N ASP A 38 -3.54 7.00 -18.04
CA ASP A 38 -3.99 5.64 -18.30
C ASP A 38 -5.49 5.48 -17.99
N PRO A 39 -6.37 5.44 -19.01
CA PRO A 39 -7.81 5.30 -18.81
C PRO A 39 -8.22 3.97 -18.15
N GLU A 40 -7.46 2.89 -18.31
CA GLU A 40 -7.75 1.64 -17.61
C GLU A 40 -7.41 1.76 -16.13
N ALA A 41 -6.31 2.45 -15.79
CA ALA A 41 -5.92 2.70 -14.40
C ALA A 41 -6.90 3.62 -13.68
N MET A 42 -7.42 4.64 -14.35
CA MET A 42 -8.49 5.50 -13.80
C MET A 42 -9.74 4.68 -13.47
N LYS A 43 -10.19 3.83 -14.40
CA LYS A 43 -11.31 2.91 -14.17
C LYS A 43 -11.05 1.93 -13.02
N ALA A 44 -9.82 1.44 -12.89
CA ALA A 44 -9.42 0.56 -11.78
C ALA A 44 -9.52 1.31 -10.45
N ILE A 45 -8.98 2.52 -10.36
CA ILE A 45 -9.01 3.32 -9.13
C ILE A 45 -10.44 3.71 -8.73
N GLU A 46 -11.34 3.96 -9.67
CA GLU A 46 -12.75 4.27 -9.37
C GLU A 46 -13.51 3.13 -8.69
N LYS A 47 -13.03 1.89 -8.81
CA LYS A 47 -13.58 0.72 -8.11
C LYS A 47 -13.17 0.68 -6.63
N ILE A 48 -12.15 1.43 -6.23
CA ILE A 48 -11.70 1.50 -4.84
C ILE A 48 -12.82 2.10 -3.98
N GLU A 49 -13.08 1.46 -2.85
CA GLU A 49 -14.16 1.83 -1.96
C GLU A 49 -14.07 3.31 -1.53
N GLY A 50 -15.17 4.03 -1.73
CA GLY A 50 -15.28 5.43 -1.37
C GLY A 50 -14.41 6.36 -2.22
N TRP A 51 -13.83 5.90 -3.33
CA TRP A 51 -13.10 6.76 -4.28
C TRP A 51 -14.01 7.82 -4.91
N ARG A 52 -15.22 7.42 -5.31
CA ARG A 52 -16.23 8.32 -5.92
C ARG A 52 -16.54 9.56 -5.07
N ALA A 53 -16.40 9.48 -3.74
CA ALA A 53 -16.60 10.62 -2.85
C ALA A 53 -15.53 11.72 -2.98
N LEU A 54 -14.41 11.46 -3.67
CA LEU A 54 -13.36 12.44 -3.93
C LEU A 54 -13.67 13.35 -5.13
N GLY A 55 -14.61 12.94 -5.98
CA GLY A 55 -14.95 13.60 -7.25
C GLY A 55 -14.01 13.23 -8.40
N ASP A 56 -14.56 13.27 -9.62
CA ASP A 56 -13.94 12.71 -10.83
C ASP A 56 -12.58 13.36 -11.19
N ASN A 57 -12.43 14.65 -10.87
CA ASN A 57 -11.24 15.43 -11.26
C ASN A 57 -10.21 15.58 -10.12
N ILE A 58 -10.26 14.75 -9.08
CA ILE A 58 -9.39 14.91 -7.90
C ILE A 58 -7.90 14.86 -8.26
N ILE A 59 -7.50 13.93 -9.13
CA ILE A 59 -6.11 13.73 -9.54
C ILE A 59 -5.63 14.90 -10.40
N GLU A 60 -6.41 15.27 -11.42
CA GLU A 60 -6.13 16.42 -12.28
C GLU A 60 -6.00 17.71 -11.45
N THR A 61 -6.90 17.90 -10.49
CA THR A 61 -6.86 19.05 -9.57
C THR A 61 -5.56 19.09 -8.77
N ILE A 62 -5.06 17.95 -8.29
CA ILE A 62 -3.80 17.87 -7.53
C ILE A 62 -2.63 18.25 -8.44
N ILE A 63 -2.58 17.71 -9.66
CA ILE A 63 -1.52 17.99 -10.65
C ILE A 63 -1.51 19.48 -11.01
N ASN A 64 -2.64 20.03 -11.42
CA ASN A 64 -2.79 21.44 -11.79
C ASN A 64 -2.38 22.39 -10.64
N LYS A 65 -2.76 22.06 -9.39
CA LYS A 65 -2.34 22.83 -8.22
C LYS A 65 -0.84 22.71 -7.97
N SER A 66 -0.26 21.53 -8.14
CA SER A 66 1.19 21.36 -7.98
C SER A 66 1.98 22.18 -9.00
N GLU A 67 1.53 22.25 -10.25
CA GLU A 67 2.18 23.07 -11.27
C GLU A 67 2.09 24.57 -10.94
N LYS A 68 0.92 25.03 -10.48
CA LYS A 68 0.73 26.41 -10.03
C LYS A 68 1.66 26.74 -8.86
N LEU A 69 1.78 25.84 -7.89
CA LEU A 69 2.70 25.98 -6.76
C LEU A 69 4.15 26.05 -7.21
N LYS A 70 4.56 25.20 -8.17
CA LYS A 70 5.92 25.23 -8.74
C LYS A 70 6.22 26.58 -9.37
N LYS A 71 5.30 27.09 -10.22
CA LYS A 71 5.43 28.42 -10.87
C LYS A 71 5.54 29.55 -9.86
N LEU A 72 4.71 29.56 -8.81
CA LEU A 72 4.77 30.58 -7.75
C LEU A 72 6.08 30.51 -6.95
N LYS A 73 6.57 29.30 -6.64
CA LYS A 73 7.85 29.11 -5.95
C LYS A 73 9.03 29.55 -6.79
N ASP A 74 9.02 29.29 -8.09
CA ASP A 74 10.10 29.72 -8.98
C ASP A 74 10.11 31.24 -9.15
N LYS A 75 8.94 31.89 -9.19
CA LYS A 75 8.84 33.36 -9.15
C LYS A 75 9.43 33.95 -7.86
N ALA A 76 9.20 33.29 -6.72
CA ALA A 76 9.74 33.69 -5.41
C ALA A 76 11.26 33.62 -5.31
N LYS A 77 11.93 32.80 -6.13
CA LYS A 77 13.41 32.73 -6.18
C LYS A 77 14.03 33.92 -6.90
N GLY A 78 13.29 34.56 -7.81
CA GLY A 78 13.78 35.68 -8.62
C GLY A 78 13.34 37.07 -8.13
N LYS A 79 12.27 37.15 -7.34
CA LYS A 79 11.73 38.40 -6.76
C LYS A 79 10.97 38.11 -5.46
N ASP A 80 10.96 39.08 -4.54
CA ASP A 80 10.14 39.00 -3.33
C ASP A 80 8.64 38.94 -3.68
N LEU A 81 7.96 37.93 -3.14
CA LEU A 81 6.52 37.80 -3.28
C LEU A 81 5.78 38.88 -2.47
N THR A 82 4.72 39.43 -3.05
CA THR A 82 3.79 40.31 -2.33
C THR A 82 3.09 39.56 -1.18
N LYS A 83 2.56 40.30 -0.19
CA LYS A 83 1.76 39.69 0.90
C LYS A 83 0.59 38.86 0.38
N LYS A 84 -0.04 39.31 -0.71
CA LYS A 84 -1.14 38.59 -1.38
C LYS A 84 -0.66 37.29 -2.00
N GLU A 85 0.43 37.32 -2.76
CA GLU A 85 1.02 36.11 -3.37
C GLU A 85 1.52 35.11 -2.32
N LYS A 86 2.09 35.58 -1.19
CA LYS A 86 2.49 34.70 -0.07
C LYS A 86 1.28 33.99 0.55
N LYS A 87 0.15 34.69 0.72
CA LYS A 87 -1.09 34.10 1.22
C LYS A 87 -1.64 33.08 0.22
N GLU A 88 -1.74 33.44 -1.05
CA GLU A 88 -2.18 32.53 -2.12
C GLU A 88 -1.30 31.27 -2.23
N LEU A 89 0.02 31.42 -2.09
CA LEU A 89 0.96 30.30 -2.06
C LEU A 89 0.65 29.36 -0.88
N THR A 90 0.47 29.91 0.32
CA THR A 90 0.17 29.13 1.53
C THR A 90 -1.16 28.37 1.41
N ASP A 91 -2.21 29.05 0.94
CA ASP A 91 -3.54 28.46 0.78
C ASP A 91 -3.50 27.34 -0.28
N ALA A 92 -2.82 27.56 -1.40
CA ALA A 92 -2.64 26.55 -2.44
C ALA A 92 -1.83 25.34 -1.95
N GLU A 93 -0.79 25.54 -1.12
CA GLU A 93 -0.02 24.43 -0.54
C GLU A 93 -0.87 23.59 0.40
N LYS A 94 -1.69 24.24 1.23
CA LYS A 94 -2.58 23.56 2.16
C LYS A 94 -3.61 22.72 1.41
N GLU A 95 -4.24 23.28 0.38
CA GLU A 95 -5.23 22.56 -0.43
C GLU A 95 -4.61 21.41 -1.21
N TYR A 96 -3.43 21.61 -1.83
CA TYR A 96 -2.67 20.56 -2.49
C TYR A 96 -2.36 19.39 -1.55
N LYS A 97 -1.80 19.67 -0.37
CA LYS A 97 -1.49 18.66 0.65
C LYS A 97 -2.75 17.93 1.12
N SER A 98 -3.84 18.66 1.35
CA SER A 98 -5.12 18.10 1.80
C SER A 98 -5.72 17.15 0.77
N LYS A 99 -5.80 17.53 -0.50
CA LYS A 99 -6.33 16.67 -1.57
C LYS A 99 -5.46 15.43 -1.80
N ARG A 100 -4.14 15.59 -1.79
CA ARG A 100 -3.20 14.46 -1.90
C ARG A 100 -3.35 13.47 -0.74
N LYS A 101 -3.59 13.97 0.47
CA LYS A 101 -3.87 13.14 1.65
C LYS A 101 -5.16 12.34 1.48
N LEU A 102 -6.23 12.94 0.96
CA LEU A 102 -7.49 12.22 0.71
C LEU A 102 -7.31 11.05 -0.27
N VAL A 103 -6.56 11.26 -1.35
CA VAL A 103 -6.22 10.18 -2.30
C VAL A 103 -5.42 9.08 -1.61
N GLN A 104 -4.39 9.46 -0.84
CA GLN A 104 -3.58 8.52 -0.08
C GLN A 104 -4.42 7.70 0.91
N GLU A 105 -5.34 8.33 1.64
CA GLU A 105 -6.24 7.65 2.58
C GLU A 105 -7.12 6.61 1.88
N LYS A 106 -7.60 6.87 0.66
CA LYS A 106 -8.38 5.87 -0.11
C LYS A 106 -7.53 4.68 -0.56
N LEU A 107 -6.31 4.94 -1.02
CA LEU A 107 -5.38 3.88 -1.42
C LEU A 107 -4.93 3.04 -0.22
N ILE A 108 -4.72 3.66 0.94
CA ILE A 108 -4.42 2.94 2.19
C ILE A 108 -5.62 2.07 2.61
N LYS A 109 -6.85 2.59 2.55
CA LYS A 109 -8.05 1.80 2.84
C LYS A 109 -8.20 0.58 1.94
N PHE A 110 -7.76 0.66 0.68
CA PHE A 110 -7.63 -0.52 -0.15
C PHE A 110 -6.56 -1.48 0.40
N ALA A 111 -5.36 -0.98 0.71
CA ALA A 111 -4.26 -1.79 1.24
C ALA A 111 -4.65 -2.54 2.54
N THR A 112 -5.50 -1.95 3.39
CA THR A 112 -6.00 -2.62 4.61
C THR A 112 -6.96 -3.79 4.34
N ARG A 113 -7.41 -3.99 3.09
CA ARG A 113 -8.19 -5.18 2.68
C ARG A 113 -7.30 -6.39 2.41
N ILE A 114 -6.00 -6.18 2.17
CA ILE A 114 -5.05 -7.26 1.87
C ILE A 114 -4.87 -8.23 3.06
N PRO A 115 -4.72 -7.78 4.32
CA PRO A 115 -4.70 -8.69 5.46
C PRO A 115 -5.97 -9.52 5.62
N ALA A 116 -7.14 -8.94 5.36
CA ALA A 116 -8.40 -9.68 5.42
C ALA A 116 -8.44 -10.79 4.35
N PHE A 117 -7.98 -10.50 3.14
CA PHE A 117 -7.81 -11.49 2.09
C PHE A 117 -6.82 -12.59 2.50
N MET A 118 -5.65 -12.21 3.05
CA MET A 118 -4.63 -13.15 3.53
C MET A 118 -5.12 -14.06 4.66
N TYR A 119 -6.06 -13.59 5.47
CA TYR A 119 -6.63 -14.39 6.56
C TYR A 119 -7.67 -15.40 6.04
N LEU A 120 -8.41 -15.04 4.98
CA LEU A 120 -9.48 -15.87 4.40
C LEU A 120 -8.95 -16.96 3.47
N THR A 121 -7.75 -16.82 2.91
CA THR A 121 -7.13 -17.83 2.05
C THR A 121 -6.53 -18.98 2.85
N ASP A 122 -6.60 -20.18 2.29
CA ASP A 122 -5.92 -21.36 2.84
C ASP A 122 -4.49 -21.53 2.31
N PHE A 123 -4.09 -20.79 1.27
CA PHE A 123 -2.79 -20.92 0.59
C PHE A 123 -1.69 -20.03 1.21
N ARG A 124 -1.38 -20.26 2.48
CA ARG A 124 -0.49 -19.40 3.28
C ARG A 124 1.00 -19.60 2.97
N GLU A 125 1.36 -20.68 2.31
CA GLU A 125 2.73 -21.01 1.89
C GLU A 125 3.14 -20.35 0.57
N ASN A 126 2.17 -20.02 -0.29
CA ASN A 126 2.43 -19.40 -1.60
C ASN A 126 2.72 -17.90 -1.46
N THR A 127 3.39 -17.31 -2.45
CA THR A 127 3.51 -15.83 -2.50
C THR A 127 2.11 -15.22 -2.61
N LEU A 128 1.89 -14.07 -1.98
CA LEU A 128 0.60 -13.39 -2.08
C LEU A 128 0.25 -13.07 -3.55
N GLN A 129 1.25 -12.77 -4.38
CA GLN A 129 1.06 -12.60 -5.81
C GLN A 129 0.52 -13.87 -6.48
N ASP A 130 1.05 -15.05 -6.18
CA ASP A 130 0.52 -16.30 -6.74
C ASP A 130 -0.89 -16.60 -6.23
N VAL A 131 -1.17 -16.34 -4.95
CA VAL A 131 -2.52 -16.50 -4.40
C VAL A 131 -3.51 -15.59 -5.13
N ILE A 132 -3.16 -14.30 -5.30
CA ILE A 132 -4.00 -13.33 -6.02
C ILE A 132 -4.19 -13.72 -7.49
N THR A 133 -3.13 -14.15 -8.16
CA THR A 133 -3.13 -14.27 -9.63
C THR A 133 -3.55 -15.64 -10.14
N LYS A 134 -3.39 -16.70 -9.35
CA LYS A 134 -3.53 -18.09 -9.82
C LYS A 134 -4.47 -18.93 -8.95
N LEU A 135 -4.42 -18.76 -7.63
CA LEU A 135 -5.12 -19.67 -6.71
C LEU A 135 -6.52 -19.16 -6.36
N GLU A 136 -6.63 -17.89 -5.97
CA GLU A 136 -7.89 -17.31 -5.48
C GLU A 136 -8.18 -15.90 -6.03
N PRO A 137 -8.22 -15.73 -7.37
CA PRO A 137 -8.52 -14.44 -7.98
C PRO A 137 -9.93 -13.91 -7.64
N ASP A 138 -10.92 -14.80 -7.54
CA ASP A 138 -12.31 -14.44 -7.25
C ASP A 138 -12.49 -13.97 -5.80
N LEU A 139 -11.81 -14.62 -4.85
CA LEU A 139 -11.79 -14.17 -3.46
C LEU A 139 -11.12 -12.80 -3.34
N PHE A 140 -9.99 -12.60 -4.03
CA PHE A 140 -9.31 -11.30 -4.04
C PHE A 140 -10.22 -10.19 -4.56
N GLN A 141 -10.92 -10.43 -5.67
CA GLN A 141 -11.86 -9.46 -6.21
C GLN A 141 -13.03 -9.20 -5.26
N THR A 142 -13.55 -10.24 -4.60
CA THR A 142 -14.64 -10.12 -3.62
C THR A 142 -14.24 -9.26 -2.42
N VAL A 143 -13.02 -9.46 -1.90
CA VAL A 143 -12.53 -8.74 -0.70
C VAL A 143 -12.10 -7.31 -1.01
N THR A 144 -11.53 -7.07 -2.20
CA THR A 144 -10.87 -5.79 -2.52
C THR A 144 -11.63 -4.93 -3.53
N GLY A 145 -12.55 -5.51 -4.28
CA GLY A 145 -13.26 -4.85 -5.39
C GLY A 145 -12.45 -4.72 -6.68
N LEU A 146 -11.19 -5.15 -6.71
CA LEU A 146 -10.33 -5.07 -7.89
C LEU A 146 -10.12 -6.44 -8.52
N THR A 147 -10.19 -6.51 -9.85
CA THR A 147 -9.72 -7.69 -10.58
C THR A 147 -8.20 -7.80 -10.48
N VAL A 148 -7.67 -8.99 -10.78
CA VAL A 148 -6.21 -9.20 -10.89
C VAL A 148 -5.58 -8.23 -11.89
N LYS A 149 -6.24 -7.99 -13.03
CA LYS A 149 -5.77 -7.04 -14.06
C LYS A 149 -5.68 -5.62 -13.50
N ASP A 150 -6.73 -5.17 -12.80
CA ASP A 150 -6.77 -3.84 -12.19
C ASP A 150 -5.61 -3.67 -11.20
N PHE A 151 -5.46 -4.62 -10.27
CA PHE A 151 -4.44 -4.53 -9.23
C PHE A 151 -3.02 -4.58 -9.82
N HIS A 152 -2.76 -5.48 -10.77
CA HIS A 152 -1.48 -5.55 -11.47
C HIS A 152 -1.15 -4.22 -12.15
N LEU A 153 -2.12 -3.60 -12.82
CA LEU A 153 -1.91 -2.31 -13.48
C LEU A 153 -1.50 -1.23 -12.47
N LEU A 154 -2.17 -1.14 -11.31
CA LEU A 154 -1.83 -0.17 -10.28
C LEU A 154 -0.44 -0.40 -9.67
N VAL A 155 -0.03 -1.66 -9.51
CA VAL A 155 1.32 -2.03 -9.07
C VAL A 155 2.36 -1.64 -10.13
N LYS A 156 2.09 -1.91 -11.41
CA LYS A 156 2.96 -1.55 -12.55
C LYS A 156 3.16 -0.03 -12.63
N LEU A 157 2.11 0.76 -12.39
CA LEU A 157 2.18 2.22 -12.34
C LEU A 157 2.84 2.78 -11.08
N LYS A 158 3.28 1.88 -10.17
CA LYS A 158 3.90 2.17 -8.87
C LYS A 158 2.97 2.86 -7.88
N VAL A 159 1.65 2.71 -8.02
CA VAL A 159 0.67 3.22 -7.03
C VAL A 159 0.86 2.52 -5.69
N PHE A 160 1.11 1.21 -5.71
CA PHE A 160 1.45 0.42 -4.52
C PHE A 160 2.95 0.14 -4.46
N ASN A 161 3.53 0.30 -3.27
CA ASN A 161 4.95 0.06 -3.02
C ASN A 161 5.18 -1.41 -2.64
N THR A 162 5.66 -2.21 -3.58
CA THR A 162 5.84 -3.66 -3.41
C THR A 162 6.86 -4.01 -2.33
N GLU A 163 7.90 -3.20 -2.13
CA GLU A 163 8.88 -3.40 -1.05
C GLU A 163 8.23 -3.27 0.33
N GLN A 164 7.39 -2.24 0.50
CA GLN A 164 6.65 -2.03 1.74
C GLN A 164 5.58 -3.11 1.93
N MET A 165 4.95 -3.57 0.84
CA MET A 165 4.02 -4.70 0.90
C MET A 165 4.73 -6.00 1.30
N ASN A 166 5.92 -6.31 0.76
CA ASN A 166 6.72 -7.46 1.19
C ASN A 166 6.99 -7.44 2.70
N GLN A 167 7.42 -6.29 3.23
CA GLN A 167 7.68 -6.14 4.66
C GLN A 167 6.41 -6.31 5.51
N ALA A 168 5.27 -5.79 5.04
CA ALA A 168 3.99 -5.91 5.73
C ALA A 168 3.46 -7.35 5.72
N VAL A 169 3.56 -8.05 4.58
CA VAL A 169 3.16 -9.46 4.42
C VAL A 169 4.05 -10.36 5.29
N PHE A 170 5.37 -10.15 5.28
CA PHE A 170 6.30 -10.90 6.12
C PHE A 170 5.97 -10.78 7.60
N ALA A 171 5.80 -9.55 8.09
CA ALA A 171 5.47 -9.30 9.48
C ALA A 171 4.11 -9.92 9.87
N PHE A 172 3.13 -9.88 8.96
CA PHE A 172 1.82 -10.50 9.17
C PHE A 172 1.91 -12.02 9.31
N ARG A 173 2.55 -12.71 8.35
CA ARG A 173 2.68 -14.18 8.36
C ARG A 173 3.49 -14.68 9.56
N ARG A 174 4.55 -13.98 9.95
CA ARG A 174 5.33 -14.29 11.17
C ARG A 174 4.47 -14.23 12.44
N TYR A 175 3.62 -13.22 12.56
CA TYR A 175 2.72 -13.08 13.70
C TYR A 175 1.62 -14.16 13.73
N GLU A 176 1.06 -14.48 12.57
CA GLU A 176 0.07 -15.54 12.43
C GLU A 176 0.66 -16.90 12.83
N ASP A 177 1.85 -17.25 12.33
CA ASP A 177 2.58 -18.49 12.67
C ASP A 177 2.86 -18.59 14.18
N ALA A 178 3.38 -17.51 14.79
CA ALA A 178 3.64 -17.47 16.23
C ALA A 178 2.36 -17.61 17.08
N SER A 179 1.25 -17.02 16.62
CA SER A 179 -0.05 -17.09 17.31
C SER A 179 -0.65 -18.49 17.25
N LEU A 180 -0.57 -19.17 16.11
CA LEU A 180 -1.04 -20.56 15.94
C LEU A 180 -0.23 -21.54 16.80
N ARG A 181 1.11 -21.41 16.79
CA ARG A 181 2.01 -22.20 17.63
C ARG A 181 1.68 -22.10 19.12
N TYR A 182 1.36 -20.89 19.61
CA TYR A 182 0.95 -20.69 21.00
C TYR A 182 -0.34 -21.44 21.36
N THR A 183 -1.24 -21.65 20.40
CA THR A 183 -2.46 -22.46 20.59
C THR A 183 -2.25 -23.97 20.45
N GLY A 184 -1.01 -24.43 20.23
CA GLY A 184 -0.69 -25.84 20.04
C GLY A 184 -1.05 -26.39 18.65
N ILE A 185 -1.36 -25.51 17.70
CA ILE A 185 -1.61 -25.84 16.30
C ILE A 185 -0.36 -25.45 15.53
N ASP A 186 0.40 -26.43 15.03
CA ASP A 186 1.48 -26.10 14.10
C ASP A 186 0.84 -25.59 12.81
N SER A 187 1.21 -24.39 12.38
CA SER A 187 0.60 -23.74 11.22
C SER A 187 0.74 -24.62 9.98
N HIS A 188 1.92 -25.25 9.82
CA HIS A 188 2.19 -26.32 8.86
C HIS A 188 3.45 -27.13 9.28
N GLU A 189 3.33 -28.46 9.40
CA GLU A 189 4.50 -29.33 9.58
C GLU A 189 5.45 -29.21 8.36
N GLY A 190 6.73 -28.91 8.61
CA GLY A 190 7.78 -28.94 7.58
C GLY A 190 7.92 -27.71 6.68
N LEU A 191 7.32 -26.57 7.04
CA LEU A 191 7.41 -25.33 6.27
C LEU A 191 8.85 -24.78 6.22
N ARG A 192 9.51 -24.83 5.05
CA ARG A 192 10.91 -24.38 4.86
C ARG A 192 11.07 -22.93 4.41
N HIS A 193 10.00 -22.30 3.92
CA HIS A 193 10.04 -20.94 3.34
C HIS A 193 8.74 -20.17 3.62
N TYR A 194 8.84 -18.86 3.82
CA TYR A 194 7.71 -17.93 3.86
C TYR A 194 7.54 -17.24 2.50
N GLY A 195 6.35 -17.35 1.89
CA GLY A 195 5.96 -16.48 0.78
C GLY A 195 5.70 -15.04 1.25
N LEU A 196 6.21 -14.05 0.54
CA LEU A 196 5.95 -12.63 0.79
C LEU A 196 4.94 -12.09 -0.24
N TYR A 197 5.01 -10.80 -0.57
CA TYR A 197 4.18 -10.23 -1.63
C TYR A 197 4.54 -10.85 -2.99
N ASP A 198 5.78 -10.66 -3.44
CA ASP A 198 6.29 -11.15 -4.75
C ASP A 198 7.60 -11.96 -4.63
N THR A 199 8.07 -12.21 -3.41
CA THR A 199 9.32 -12.94 -3.12
C THR A 199 9.11 -14.08 -2.13
N VAL A 200 10.11 -14.93 -1.95
CA VAL A 200 10.15 -16.00 -0.95
C VAL A 200 11.38 -15.84 -0.07
N VAL A 201 11.23 -16.11 1.22
CA VAL A 201 12.32 -16.05 2.21
C VAL A 201 12.41 -17.39 2.93
N ALA A 202 13.60 -17.98 3.02
CA ALA A 202 13.79 -19.21 3.78
C ALA A 202 13.43 -19.00 5.26
N LYS A 203 12.80 -20.00 5.87
CA LYS A 203 12.65 -20.07 7.32
C LYS A 203 14.03 -20.33 7.90
N GLU A 204 14.43 -19.55 8.90
CA GLU A 204 15.66 -19.88 9.63
C GLU A 204 15.43 -21.24 10.31
N ASP A 205 16.29 -22.22 10.02
CA ASP A 205 16.32 -23.44 10.81
C ASP A 205 16.60 -23.03 12.26
N GLU A 206 15.69 -23.36 13.18
CA GLU A 206 15.99 -23.33 14.61
C GLU A 206 17.05 -24.40 14.84
N GLY A 207 18.31 -24.03 14.61
CA GLY A 207 19.44 -24.84 15.02
C GLY A 207 19.29 -25.08 16.52
N GLU A 208 19.11 -26.36 16.88
CA GLU A 208 19.24 -26.83 18.24
C GLU A 208 20.57 -26.29 18.80
N TYR A 209 20.49 -25.28 19.66
CA TYR A 209 21.60 -24.98 20.53
C TYR A 209 21.66 -26.12 21.55
N GLN A 210 22.49 -27.13 21.25
CA GLN A 210 22.93 -28.13 22.22
C GLN A 210 23.80 -27.48 23.30
#